data_AF-A0A3M6UYI3-F1
#
_entry.id   AF-A0A3M6UYI3-F1
#
_cell.length_a   1.000
_cell.length_b   1.000
_cell.length_c   1.000
_cell.angle_alpha   90.00
_cell.angle_beta   90.00
_cell.angle_gamma   90.00
#
_symmetry.space_group_name_H-M   'P 1'
#
loop_
_entity.id
_entity.type
_entity.pdbx_description
1 polymer ?
#
loop_
_entity_poly.entity_id
_entity_poly.type
_entity_poly.pdbx_seq_one_letter_code
_entity_poly.pdbx_strand_id
1 'polypeptide(L)'
;MELYHTVHVLFFSLMFCFHAENYIAALSFPGKDPCDSGWLNYQTICIKYFPEKRTWSEARETCRDYEGDLVTIHDRKKQTFVYKNVAVDRTLWIGLMRNEDNVFQWVDGTELTFTNWVTRAPDNLDEKCGEMTSYSSFYGRWNDNWCRKQQAFICQTEIRYNTIFRRLPGKELLGHAISHLKVRSDVECMLRCQRHPGCKSINYVRSNSESDEQRTCELNEQVNGALSEILHGKEESCHFVVV
;
A
#
# COMPACT_ATOMS: atom_id res chain seq x y z
N MET A 1 -6.73 67.21 18.51
CA MET A 1 -6.30 66.74 17.18
C MET A 1 -5.04 65.93 17.37
N GLU A 2 -5.05 64.71 16.83
CA GLU A 2 -3.92 63.79 16.63
C GLU A 2 -3.30 63.13 17.87
N LEU A 3 -3.82 61.95 18.21
CA LEU A 3 -3.03 60.90 18.87
C LEU A 3 -2.18 60.20 17.80
N TYR A 4 -0.85 60.36 17.89
CA TYR A 4 0.10 59.45 17.28
C TYR A 4 0.12 58.14 18.08
N HIS A 5 -0.44 57.07 17.52
CA HIS A 5 -0.14 55.71 17.99
C HIS A 5 0.79 55.03 17.00
N THR A 6 2.00 54.78 17.51
CA THR A 6 3.07 54.00 16.91
C THR A 6 2.57 52.61 16.51
N VAL A 7 2.78 52.27 15.24
CA VAL A 7 2.49 50.97 14.65
C VAL A 7 3.48 49.95 15.19
N HIS A 8 3.02 48.98 15.97
CA HIS A 8 3.71 47.70 16.13
C HIS A 8 3.22 46.76 15.02
N VAL A 9 4.04 46.63 13.98
CA VAL A 9 3.90 45.57 12.97
C VAL A 9 4.28 44.25 13.63
N LEU A 10 3.29 43.42 13.95
CA LEU A 10 3.49 42.00 14.20
C LEU A 10 2.96 41.22 13.00
N PHE A 11 3.86 40.98 12.05
CA PHE A 11 3.69 39.95 11.02
C PHE A 11 3.88 38.58 11.67
N PHE A 12 2.78 37.96 12.08
CA PHE A 12 2.63 36.50 12.12
C PHE A 12 1.17 36.20 11.80
N SER A 13 0.87 36.06 10.50
CA SER A 13 -0.35 35.39 10.06
C SER A 13 -0.20 33.90 10.36
N LEU A 14 -0.32 33.52 11.62
CA LEU A 14 -0.79 32.19 11.99
C LEU A 14 -2.27 32.17 11.63
N MET A 15 -2.57 31.74 10.40
CA MET A 15 -3.92 31.35 10.01
C MET A 15 -4.25 30.09 10.80
N PHE A 16 -4.72 30.26 12.04
CA PHE A 16 -5.26 29.18 12.83
C PHE A 16 -6.49 28.66 12.09
N CYS A 17 -6.40 27.43 11.57
CA CYS A 17 -7.54 26.69 11.05
C CYS A 17 -8.41 26.30 12.26
N PHE A 18 -9.17 27.27 12.79
CA PHE A 18 -10.07 27.06 13.91
C PHE A 18 -11.32 26.29 13.39
N HIS A 19 -11.49 25.04 13.83
CA HIS A 19 -12.77 24.31 13.94
C HIS A 19 -13.39 23.61 12.71
N ALA A 20 -12.63 22.88 11.89
CA ALA A 20 -13.28 21.80 11.12
C ALA A 20 -13.62 20.63 12.08
N GLU A 21 -14.72 20.73 12.83
CA GLU A 21 -15.14 19.69 13.80
C GLU A 21 -15.65 18.42 13.08
N ASN A 22 -16.24 18.59 11.90
CA ASN A 22 -16.71 17.51 11.04
C ASN A 22 -16.28 17.79 9.59
N TYR A 23 -15.84 16.75 8.88
CA TYR A 23 -15.40 16.90 7.49
C TYR A 23 -15.47 15.58 6.71
N ILE A 24 -15.60 15.71 5.39
CA ILE A 24 -15.34 14.59 4.46
C ILE A 24 -13.87 14.65 4.09
N ALA A 25 -13.20 13.51 4.10
CA ALA A 25 -11.92 13.37 3.44
C ALA A 25 -12.14 12.53 2.17
N ALA A 26 -12.19 13.21 1.02
CA ALA A 26 -12.35 12.55 -0.27
C ALA A 26 -10.97 12.08 -0.76
N LEU A 27 -10.90 10.84 -1.23
CA LEU A 27 -9.73 10.35 -1.95
C LEU A 27 -9.95 10.58 -3.43
N SER A 28 -9.09 11.38 -4.06
CA SER A 28 -8.99 11.37 -5.51
C SER A 28 -7.67 11.99 -5.94
N PHE A 29 -6.85 11.24 -6.67
CA PHE A 29 -6.90 11.33 -8.14
C PHE A 29 -6.65 9.94 -8.76
N PRO A 30 -7.40 9.55 -9.81
CA PRO A 30 -6.97 8.49 -10.71
C PRO A 30 -5.78 9.01 -11.52
N GLY A 31 -4.64 8.33 -11.46
CA GLY A 31 -3.49 8.67 -12.31
C GLY A 31 -2.12 8.33 -11.74
N LYS A 32 -1.99 8.04 -10.45
CA LYS A 32 -0.73 7.48 -9.91
C LYS A 32 -0.84 5.97 -9.91
N ASP A 33 0.11 5.30 -10.56
CA ASP A 33 0.32 3.87 -10.41
C ASP A 33 0.30 3.54 -8.89
N PRO A 34 -0.52 2.59 -8.42
CA PRO A 34 -0.56 2.20 -7.02
C PRO A 34 0.80 1.64 -6.53
N CYS A 35 1.72 1.39 -7.45
CA CYS A 35 3.08 1.01 -7.20
C CYS A 35 4.06 2.19 -7.39
N ASP A 36 5.10 2.21 -6.55
CA ASP A 36 6.18 3.19 -6.71
C ASP A 36 6.92 2.99 -8.03
N SER A 37 7.63 4.02 -8.48
CA SER A 37 8.38 3.96 -9.74
C SER A 37 9.32 2.75 -9.81
N GLY A 38 9.24 2.01 -10.91
CA GLY A 38 10.02 0.78 -11.14
C GLY A 38 9.46 -0.48 -10.48
N TRP A 39 8.26 -0.42 -9.90
CA TRP A 39 7.49 -1.58 -9.48
C TRP A 39 6.32 -1.83 -10.44
N LEU A 40 6.04 -3.10 -10.72
CA LEU A 40 4.96 -3.53 -11.59
C LEU A 40 3.71 -3.83 -10.76
N ASN A 41 2.57 -3.25 -11.10
CA ASN A 41 1.31 -3.59 -10.47
C ASN A 41 0.80 -4.98 -10.91
N TYR A 42 0.44 -5.81 -9.93
CA TYR A 42 -0.33 -7.03 -10.12
C TYR A 42 -1.42 -7.12 -9.06
N GLN A 43 -2.67 -6.85 -9.42
CA GLN A 43 -3.80 -6.87 -8.48
C GLN A 43 -3.53 -5.96 -7.27
N THR A 44 -3.45 -6.52 -6.06
CA THR A 44 -3.22 -5.80 -4.80
C THR A 44 -1.74 -5.71 -4.41
N ILE A 45 -0.82 -6.15 -5.26
CA ILE A 45 0.62 -6.11 -4.96
C ILE A 45 1.42 -5.38 -6.04
N CYS A 46 2.63 -5.01 -5.66
CA CYS A 46 3.65 -4.44 -6.49
C CYS A 46 4.83 -5.41 -6.56
N ILE A 47 5.39 -5.64 -7.75
CA ILE A 47 6.46 -6.61 -7.99
C ILE A 47 7.67 -5.90 -8.60
N LYS A 48 8.87 -6.16 -8.09
CA LYS A 48 10.10 -5.55 -8.62
C LYS A 48 11.25 -6.53 -8.72
N TYR A 49 11.96 -6.40 -9.83
CA TYR A 49 13.23 -7.08 -10.10
C TYR A 49 14.40 -6.32 -9.47
N PHE A 50 15.28 -7.05 -8.80
CA PHE A 50 16.53 -6.54 -8.27
C PHE A 50 17.72 -7.27 -8.93
N PRO A 51 18.54 -6.57 -9.74
CA PRO A 51 19.65 -7.19 -10.47
C PRO A 51 20.86 -7.54 -9.59
N GLU A 52 20.93 -7.00 -8.37
CA GLU A 52 22.03 -7.24 -7.44
C GLU A 52 22.08 -8.72 -7.05
N LYS A 53 23.26 -9.33 -7.15
CA LYS A 53 23.43 -10.73 -6.76
C LYS A 53 23.58 -10.82 -5.25
N ARG A 54 22.63 -11.48 -4.61
CA ARG A 54 22.56 -11.68 -3.16
C ARG A 54 22.33 -13.14 -2.84
N THR A 55 22.77 -13.59 -1.66
CA THR A 55 22.28 -14.85 -1.09
C THR A 55 20.77 -14.76 -0.88
N TRP A 56 20.09 -15.89 -0.75
CA TRP A 56 18.63 -15.87 -0.56
C TRP A 56 18.20 -15.05 0.67
N SER A 57 18.96 -15.14 1.76
CA SER A 57 18.68 -14.39 3.00
C SER A 57 18.88 -12.88 2.83
N GLU A 58 19.97 -12.46 2.18
CA GLU A 58 20.23 -11.03 1.90
C GLU A 58 19.22 -10.44 0.90
N ALA A 59 18.78 -11.25 -0.07
CA ALA A 59 17.72 -10.85 -1.00
C ALA A 59 16.41 -10.60 -0.26
N ARG A 60 16.04 -11.50 0.66
CA ARG A 60 14.87 -11.34 1.53
C ARG A 60 14.96 -10.10 2.41
N GLU A 61 16.11 -9.85 3.03
CA GLU A 61 16.36 -8.64 3.81
C GLU A 61 16.16 -7.39 2.95
N THR A 62 16.71 -7.37 1.74
CA THR A 62 16.52 -6.26 0.79
C THR A 62 15.04 -6.05 0.48
N CYS A 63 14.24 -7.11 0.27
CA CYS A 63 12.80 -6.95 0.05
C CYS A 63 12.07 -6.38 1.27
N ARG A 64 12.51 -6.73 2.48
CA ARG A 64 11.93 -6.23 3.74
C ARG A 64 12.24 -4.76 3.98
N ASP A 65 13.36 -4.24 3.49
CA ASP A 65 13.66 -2.80 3.50
C ASP A 65 12.63 -1.97 2.72
N TYR A 66 11.91 -2.60 1.77
CA TYR A 66 10.80 -2.00 1.03
C TYR A 66 9.42 -2.28 1.64
N GLU A 67 9.38 -2.78 2.89
CA GLU A 67 8.16 -3.26 3.57
C GLU A 67 7.47 -4.40 2.80
N GLY A 68 8.26 -5.24 2.13
CA GLY A 68 7.81 -6.41 1.37
C GLY A 68 8.52 -7.69 1.79
N ASP A 69 8.47 -8.67 0.90
CA ASP A 69 9.24 -9.91 1.02
C ASP A 69 9.55 -10.45 -0.41
N LEU A 70 10.30 -11.54 -0.53
CA LEU A 70 10.50 -12.22 -1.80
C LEU A 70 9.15 -12.65 -2.41
N VAL A 71 9.05 -12.62 -3.73
CA VAL A 71 7.77 -12.90 -4.42
C VAL A 71 7.27 -14.31 -4.11
N THR A 72 5.98 -14.42 -3.76
CA THR A 72 5.27 -15.69 -3.55
C THR A 72 4.36 -15.98 -4.74
N ILE A 73 4.17 -17.25 -5.13
CA ILE A 73 3.41 -17.59 -6.36
C ILE A 73 2.36 -18.65 -6.05
N HIS A 74 1.12 -18.20 -5.89
CA HIS A 74 0.01 -19.04 -5.43
C HIS A 74 -0.87 -19.59 -6.55
N ASP A 75 -0.70 -19.10 -7.77
CA ASP A 75 -1.50 -19.54 -8.91
C ASP A 75 -0.78 -19.38 -10.25
N ARG A 76 -1.36 -20.01 -11.28
CA ARG A 76 -0.85 -19.98 -12.66
C ARG A 76 -0.87 -18.57 -13.28
N LYS A 77 -1.79 -17.69 -12.88
CA LYS A 77 -1.88 -16.32 -13.41
C LYS A 77 -0.71 -15.49 -12.92
N LYS A 78 -0.41 -15.52 -11.62
CA LYS A 78 0.74 -14.85 -11.01
C LYS A 78 2.05 -15.43 -11.54
N GLN A 79 2.17 -16.75 -11.66
CA GLN A 79 3.31 -17.40 -12.30
C GLN A 79 3.58 -16.86 -13.70
N THR A 80 2.52 -16.78 -14.53
CA THR A 80 2.63 -16.30 -15.90
C THR A 80 3.01 -14.82 -15.95
N PHE A 81 2.42 -14.00 -15.06
CA PHE A 81 2.70 -12.58 -14.96
C PHE A 81 4.17 -12.31 -14.57
N VAL A 82 4.65 -12.95 -13.51
CA VAL A 82 6.03 -12.81 -13.02
C VAL A 82 7.02 -13.26 -14.10
N TYR A 83 6.78 -14.44 -14.70
CA TYR A 83 7.68 -14.93 -15.75
C TYR A 83 7.78 -13.97 -16.93
N LYS A 84 6.65 -13.56 -17.51
CA LYS A 84 6.62 -12.74 -18.73
C LYS A 84 7.17 -11.33 -18.56
N ASN A 85 6.97 -10.73 -17.39
CA ASN A 85 7.34 -9.33 -17.17
C ASN A 85 8.68 -9.16 -16.45
N VAL A 86 9.18 -10.20 -15.78
CA VAL A 86 10.36 -10.10 -14.91
C VAL A 86 11.43 -11.16 -15.21
N ALA A 87 11.04 -12.43 -15.42
CA ALA A 87 11.98 -13.56 -15.35
C ALA A 87 12.32 -14.25 -16.68
N VAL A 88 11.86 -13.73 -17.84
CA VAL A 88 11.96 -14.41 -19.16
C VAL A 88 13.36 -14.97 -19.45
N ASP A 89 14.40 -14.18 -19.18
CA ASP A 89 15.80 -14.45 -19.49
C ASP A 89 16.67 -14.66 -18.24
N ARG A 90 16.07 -14.75 -17.04
CA ARG A 90 16.79 -14.68 -15.76
C ARG A 90 16.43 -15.82 -14.81
N THR A 91 17.46 -16.33 -14.14
CA THR A 91 17.26 -17.21 -12.99
C THR A 91 17.27 -16.36 -11.73
N LEU A 92 16.17 -16.39 -10.95
CA LEU A 92 15.88 -15.42 -9.90
C LEU A 92 15.44 -16.09 -8.61
N TRP A 93 15.89 -15.59 -7.46
CA TRP A 93 15.32 -16.01 -6.18
C TRP A 93 13.83 -15.65 -6.08
N ILE A 94 13.07 -16.58 -5.51
CA ILE A 94 11.66 -16.41 -5.15
C ILE A 94 11.47 -16.80 -3.68
N GLY A 95 10.32 -16.48 -3.11
CA GLY A 95 10.02 -16.63 -1.69
C GLY A 95 9.79 -18.07 -1.21
N LEU A 96 10.42 -19.07 -1.82
CA LEU A 96 10.34 -20.47 -1.41
C LEU A 96 11.56 -20.84 -0.57
N MET A 97 11.32 -21.48 0.58
CA MET A 97 12.37 -22.04 1.42
C MET A 97 11.91 -23.35 2.06
N ARG A 98 12.84 -24.29 2.20
CA ARG A 98 12.64 -25.57 2.88
C ARG A 98 12.74 -25.37 4.40
N ASN A 99 11.72 -25.81 5.14
CA ASN A 99 11.67 -25.75 6.60
C ASN A 99 12.47 -26.91 7.26
N GLU A 100 12.43 -26.99 8.58
CA GLU A 100 13.13 -28.03 9.36
C GLU A 100 12.61 -29.45 9.07
N ASP A 101 11.33 -29.58 8.71
CA ASP A 101 10.69 -30.84 8.31
C ASP A 101 10.97 -31.23 6.84
N ASN A 102 11.90 -30.53 6.17
CA ASN A 102 12.23 -30.69 4.76
C ASN A 102 11.09 -30.37 3.78
N VAL A 103 10.09 -29.61 4.19
CA VAL A 103 8.95 -29.17 3.37
C VAL A 103 9.16 -27.73 2.88
N PHE A 104 8.86 -27.47 1.61
CA PHE A 104 8.90 -26.11 1.07
C PHE A 104 7.69 -25.29 1.53
N GLN A 105 7.96 -24.07 2.00
CA GLN A 105 6.97 -23.10 2.42
C GLN A 105 7.26 -21.73 1.80
N TRP A 106 6.21 -20.92 1.64
CA TRP A 106 6.35 -19.54 1.24
C TRP A 106 6.79 -18.65 2.41
N VAL A 107 7.52 -17.59 2.10
CA VAL A 107 7.97 -16.58 3.08
C VAL A 107 6.82 -15.85 3.80
N ASP A 108 5.63 -15.85 3.21
CA ASP A 108 4.39 -15.29 3.79
C ASP A 108 3.66 -16.28 4.71
N GLY A 109 4.19 -17.49 4.90
CA GLY A 109 3.64 -18.53 5.77
C GLY A 109 2.45 -19.30 5.17
N THR A 110 2.07 -19.03 3.92
CA THR A 110 0.99 -19.74 3.25
C THR A 110 1.41 -21.13 2.77
N GLU A 111 0.43 -22.03 2.66
CA GLU A 111 0.64 -23.40 2.20
C GLU A 111 1.01 -23.48 0.71
N LEU A 112 1.88 -24.42 0.36
CA LEU A 112 2.33 -24.66 -1.02
C LEU A 112 1.28 -25.46 -1.82
N THR A 113 0.19 -24.81 -2.20
CA THR A 113 -0.93 -25.43 -2.94
C THR A 113 -0.74 -25.46 -4.46
N PHE A 114 0.06 -24.53 -5.00
CA PHE A 114 0.45 -24.47 -6.41
C PHE A 114 1.95 -24.74 -6.54
N THR A 115 2.33 -25.55 -7.53
CA THR A 115 3.74 -25.85 -7.83
C THR A 115 4.05 -25.74 -9.31
N ASN A 116 5.28 -25.33 -9.62
CA ASN A 116 5.79 -25.25 -10.99
C ASN A 116 7.23 -25.77 -11.10
N TRP A 117 7.56 -26.84 -10.36
CA TRP A 117 8.91 -27.40 -10.31
C TRP A 117 9.42 -27.89 -11.67
N VAL A 118 10.74 -27.85 -11.85
CA VAL A 118 11.41 -28.58 -12.92
C VAL A 118 11.24 -30.08 -12.73
N THR A 119 11.45 -30.85 -13.80
CA THR A 119 11.32 -32.30 -13.71
C THR A 119 12.33 -32.86 -12.71
N ARG A 120 11.84 -33.65 -11.74
CA ARG A 120 12.57 -34.24 -10.60
C ARG A 120 12.85 -33.30 -9.43
N ALA A 121 12.67 -31.98 -9.56
CA ALA A 121 12.77 -31.08 -8.41
C ALA A 121 11.50 -31.11 -7.54
N PRO A 122 11.62 -30.82 -6.23
CA PRO A 122 12.89 -30.63 -5.52
C PRO A 122 13.65 -31.96 -5.33
N ASP A 123 14.94 -32.02 -5.68
CA ASP A 123 15.72 -33.27 -5.73
C ASP A 123 16.84 -33.37 -4.70
N ASN A 124 17.21 -32.26 -4.05
CA ASN A 124 18.35 -32.20 -3.15
C ASN A 124 17.99 -31.55 -1.80
N LEU A 125 18.15 -32.31 -0.70
CA LEU A 125 17.79 -31.83 0.64
C LEU A 125 18.72 -30.72 1.17
N ASP A 126 19.94 -30.61 0.64
CA ASP A 126 20.87 -29.53 0.97
C ASP A 126 20.56 -28.23 0.21
N GLU A 127 19.74 -28.31 -0.84
CA GLU A 127 19.24 -27.18 -1.61
C GLU A 127 17.90 -26.73 -1.01
N LYS A 128 17.97 -25.71 -0.16
CA LYS A 128 16.85 -25.29 0.68
C LYS A 128 16.12 -24.05 0.18
N CYS A 129 16.57 -23.41 -0.90
CA CYS A 129 16.01 -22.14 -1.37
C CYS A 129 15.51 -22.25 -2.81
N GLY A 130 14.31 -21.74 -3.07
CA GLY A 130 13.69 -21.83 -4.39
C GLY A 130 14.08 -20.68 -5.33
N GLU A 131 14.36 -21.02 -6.58
CA GLU A 131 14.59 -20.08 -7.68
C GLU A 131 13.65 -20.35 -8.85
N MET A 132 13.31 -19.31 -9.61
CA MET A 132 12.67 -19.44 -10.92
C MET A 132 13.75 -19.48 -12.01
N THR A 133 13.69 -20.42 -12.94
CA THR A 133 14.77 -20.74 -13.88
C THR A 133 14.58 -20.15 -15.27
N SER A 134 15.69 -19.87 -15.96
CA SER A 134 15.71 -19.38 -17.36
C SER A 134 16.60 -20.18 -18.31
N TYR A 135 16.89 -21.44 -17.99
CA TYR A 135 17.81 -22.29 -18.75
C TYR A 135 17.13 -23.53 -19.35
N SER A 136 17.80 -24.13 -20.33
CA SER A 136 17.41 -25.38 -20.99
C SER A 136 15.96 -25.36 -21.48
N SER A 137 15.14 -26.35 -21.13
CA SER A 137 13.71 -26.40 -21.45
C SER A 137 12.82 -25.99 -20.24
N PHE A 138 13.40 -25.39 -19.21
CA PHE A 138 12.77 -25.15 -17.91
C PHE A 138 12.43 -23.67 -17.65
N TYR A 139 12.27 -22.86 -18.68
CA TYR A 139 11.92 -21.45 -18.53
C TYR A 139 10.69 -21.22 -17.65
N GLY A 140 10.84 -20.36 -16.64
CA GLY A 140 9.79 -20.00 -15.69
C GLY A 140 9.44 -21.08 -14.66
N ARG A 141 10.06 -22.26 -14.72
CA ARG A 141 9.88 -23.32 -13.71
C ARG A 141 10.72 -23.06 -12.47
N TRP A 142 10.46 -23.82 -11.41
CA TRP A 142 11.11 -23.67 -10.12
C TRP A 142 12.15 -24.75 -9.89
N ASN A 143 13.27 -24.38 -9.30
CA ASN A 143 14.33 -25.28 -8.87
C ASN A 143 14.70 -24.97 -7.43
N ASP A 144 15.13 -25.96 -6.67
CA ASP A 144 15.80 -25.75 -5.39
C ASP A 144 17.30 -25.54 -5.63
N ASN A 145 17.91 -24.62 -4.87
CA ASN A 145 19.34 -24.32 -4.98
C ASN A 145 19.95 -24.02 -3.60
N TRP A 146 21.28 -24.07 -3.51
CA TRP A 146 22.00 -23.69 -2.30
C TRP A 146 21.75 -22.22 -1.96
N CYS A 147 21.20 -21.95 -0.77
CA CYS A 147 20.84 -20.60 -0.32
C CYS A 147 22.00 -19.59 -0.33
N ARG A 148 23.24 -20.07 -0.27
CA ARG A 148 24.47 -19.26 -0.34
C ARG A 148 24.85 -18.80 -1.76
N LYS A 149 24.18 -19.31 -2.80
CA LYS A 149 24.40 -18.84 -4.18
C LYS A 149 24.01 -17.37 -4.27
N GLN A 150 24.86 -16.57 -4.89
CA GLN A 150 24.54 -15.17 -5.14
C GLN A 150 23.78 -15.03 -6.46
N GLN A 151 22.56 -14.52 -6.39
CA GLN A 151 21.67 -14.39 -7.54
C GLN A 151 20.76 -13.16 -7.42
N ALA A 152 20.31 -12.67 -8.56
CA ALA A 152 19.29 -11.64 -8.63
C ALA A 152 17.93 -12.18 -8.13
N PHE A 153 16.99 -11.29 -7.82
CA PHE A 153 15.79 -11.69 -7.08
C PHE A 153 14.57 -10.83 -7.42
N ILE A 154 13.40 -11.26 -6.95
CA ILE A 154 12.13 -10.59 -7.16
C ILE A 154 11.49 -10.32 -5.80
N CYS A 155 11.20 -9.07 -5.52
CA CYS A 155 10.42 -8.67 -4.35
C CYS A 155 8.95 -8.46 -4.71
N GLN A 156 8.09 -8.62 -3.72
CA GLN A 156 6.72 -8.13 -3.74
C GLN A 156 6.43 -7.26 -2.52
N THR A 157 5.59 -6.24 -2.68
CA THR A 157 4.99 -5.47 -1.59
C THR A 157 3.48 -5.39 -1.81
N GLU A 158 2.70 -5.12 -0.77
CA GLU A 158 1.31 -4.70 -0.98
C GLU A 158 1.28 -3.32 -1.65
N ILE A 159 0.22 -3.04 -2.41
CA ILE A 159 -0.01 -1.70 -2.93
C ILE A 159 -0.12 -0.71 -1.77
N ARG A 160 0.60 0.41 -1.87
CA ARG A 160 0.37 1.55 -0.99
C ARG A 160 -0.57 2.47 -1.71
N TYR A 161 -1.82 2.54 -1.27
CA TYR A 161 -2.68 3.63 -1.68
C TYR A 161 -2.06 4.92 -1.13
N ASN A 162 -1.23 5.58 -1.94
CA ASN A 162 -0.70 6.93 -1.71
C ASN A 162 -1.85 7.92 -1.89
N THR A 163 -2.88 7.77 -1.06
CA THR A 163 -4.12 8.50 -1.21
C THR A 163 -4.01 9.81 -0.48
N ILE A 164 -3.99 10.88 -1.25
CA ILE A 164 -4.09 12.24 -0.74
C ILE A 164 -5.54 12.45 -0.34
N PHE A 165 -5.77 12.66 0.95
CA PHE A 165 -7.08 13.05 1.47
C PHE A 165 -7.22 14.57 1.38
N ARG A 166 -8.21 15.05 0.62
CA ARG A 166 -8.62 16.46 0.70
C ARG A 166 -9.70 16.61 1.77
N ARG A 167 -9.44 17.42 2.80
CA ARG A 167 -10.46 17.76 3.80
C ARG A 167 -11.48 18.72 3.21
N LEU A 168 -12.75 18.40 3.40
CA LEU A 168 -13.91 19.20 2.99
C LEU A 168 -14.79 19.43 4.23
N PRO A 169 -14.57 20.51 5.00
CA PRO A 169 -15.36 20.82 6.18
C PRO A 169 -16.84 21.06 5.85
N GLY A 170 -17.74 20.67 6.76
CA GLY A 170 -19.18 20.96 6.63
C GLY A 170 -19.90 20.25 5.49
N LYS A 171 -19.28 19.21 4.91
CA LYS A 171 -19.90 18.32 3.94
C LYS A 171 -20.09 16.94 4.58
N GLU A 172 -21.07 16.18 4.09
CA GLU A 172 -21.29 14.77 4.44
C GLU A 172 -21.62 13.98 3.16
N LEU A 173 -21.02 12.78 2.99
CA LEU A 173 -21.44 11.86 1.93
C LEU A 173 -22.66 11.09 2.40
N LEU A 174 -23.75 11.14 1.63
CA LEU A 174 -24.95 10.38 1.92
C LEU A 174 -24.95 9.04 1.17
N GLY A 175 -25.26 7.95 1.89
CA GLY A 175 -25.84 6.75 1.29
C GLY A 175 -24.92 5.61 0.84
N HIS A 176 -23.63 5.56 1.21
CA HIS A 176 -22.71 4.51 0.72
C HIS A 176 -21.63 4.08 1.74
N ALA A 177 -22.00 4.01 3.02
CA ALA A 177 -21.12 3.56 4.09
C ALA A 177 -20.82 2.06 3.97
N ILE A 178 -19.54 1.71 3.84
CA ILE A 178 -19.08 0.32 3.90
C ILE A 178 -18.67 -0.08 5.32
N SER A 179 -18.41 0.89 6.21
CA SER A 179 -18.10 0.62 7.61
C SER A 179 -18.32 1.86 8.49
N HIS A 180 -18.76 1.65 9.73
CA HIS A 180 -18.84 2.68 10.76
C HIS A 180 -17.99 2.29 11.97
N LEU A 181 -17.16 3.21 12.44
CA LEU A 181 -16.10 2.94 13.40
C LEU A 181 -16.05 4.05 14.45
N LYS A 182 -15.83 3.69 15.71
CA LYS A 182 -15.32 4.64 16.71
C LYS A 182 -13.81 4.75 16.54
N VAL A 183 -13.30 5.95 16.43
CA VAL A 183 -11.86 6.23 16.20
C VAL A 183 -11.34 7.23 17.21
N ARG A 184 -10.03 7.29 17.38
CA ARG A 184 -9.38 8.27 18.26
C ARG A 184 -9.00 9.52 17.50
N SER A 185 -8.90 9.48 16.18
CA SER A 185 -8.57 10.67 15.39
C SER A 185 -9.02 10.49 13.95
N ASP A 186 -8.99 11.61 13.24
CA ASP A 186 -9.19 11.64 11.81
C ASP A 186 -8.07 10.92 11.03
N VAL A 187 -6.83 10.97 11.53
CA VAL A 187 -5.69 10.19 11.00
C VAL A 187 -5.96 8.69 11.08
N GLU A 188 -6.49 8.21 12.21
CA GLU A 188 -6.87 6.81 12.34
C GLU A 188 -7.96 6.42 11.33
N CYS A 189 -8.96 7.29 11.13
CA CYS A 189 -10.01 7.08 10.14
C CYS A 189 -9.44 6.97 8.71
N MET A 190 -8.51 7.86 8.34
CA MET A 190 -7.81 7.82 7.05
C MET A 190 -7.00 6.53 6.85
N LEU A 191 -6.21 6.13 7.86
CA LEU A 191 -5.41 4.89 7.80
C LEU A 191 -6.28 3.64 7.65
N ARG A 192 -7.45 3.62 8.30
CA ARG A 192 -8.41 2.52 8.16
C ARG A 192 -9.01 2.48 6.76
N CYS A 193 -9.34 3.62 6.17
CA CYS A 193 -9.77 3.67 4.77
C CYS A 193 -8.70 3.16 3.81
N GLN A 194 -7.43 3.57 3.98
CA GLN A 194 -6.32 3.13 3.14
C GLN A 194 -6.12 1.60 3.16
N ARG A 195 -6.45 0.93 4.28
CA ARG A 195 -6.32 -0.52 4.42
C ARG A 195 -7.58 -1.29 4.07
N HIS A 196 -8.71 -0.61 3.83
CA HIS A 196 -9.99 -1.26 3.59
C HIS A 196 -10.23 -1.44 2.07
N PRO A 197 -10.36 -2.68 1.57
CA PRO A 197 -10.69 -2.93 0.18
C PRO A 197 -11.98 -2.18 -0.21
N GLY A 198 -11.92 -1.37 -1.27
CA GLY A 198 -13.07 -0.62 -1.76
C GLY A 198 -13.33 0.74 -1.09
N CYS A 199 -12.61 1.12 -0.03
CA CYS A 199 -12.75 2.47 0.55
C CYS A 199 -12.14 3.53 -0.38
N LYS A 200 -12.92 4.57 -0.68
CA LYS A 200 -12.56 5.71 -1.54
C LYS A 200 -12.80 7.06 -0.87
N SER A 201 -13.39 7.12 0.30
CA SER A 201 -13.59 8.37 1.05
C SER A 201 -13.98 8.08 2.49
N ILE A 202 -13.93 9.10 3.34
CA ILE A 202 -14.40 9.00 4.73
C ILE A 202 -15.30 10.17 5.13
N ASN A 203 -16.28 9.92 6.00
CA ASN A 203 -16.92 10.95 6.81
C ASN A 203 -16.35 10.86 8.23
N TYR A 204 -15.75 11.94 8.73
CA TYR A 204 -15.26 12.02 10.11
C TYR A 204 -16.08 13.03 10.90
N VAL A 205 -16.60 12.60 12.05
CA VAL A 205 -17.43 13.40 12.93
C VAL A 205 -16.85 13.41 14.34
N ARG A 206 -16.72 14.59 14.94
CA ARG A 206 -16.39 14.80 16.35
C ARG A 206 -17.61 15.40 17.04
N SER A 207 -18.20 14.66 17.98
CA SER A 207 -19.27 15.19 18.83
C SER A 207 -18.68 15.65 20.17
N ASN A 208 -18.86 16.93 20.49
CA ASN A 208 -18.60 17.48 21.82
C ASN A 208 -19.89 17.41 22.64
N SER A 209 -20.31 16.22 23.05
CA SER A 209 -21.34 16.08 24.09
C SER A 209 -20.68 16.11 25.47
N GLU A 210 -21.24 16.81 26.44
CA GLU A 210 -20.67 17.06 27.78
C GLU A 210 -20.38 15.80 28.62
N SER A 211 -20.63 14.59 28.10
CA SER A 211 -20.45 13.33 28.84
C SER A 211 -19.69 12.21 28.13
N ASP A 212 -19.40 12.33 26.82
CA ASP A 212 -18.50 11.40 26.13
C ASP A 212 -18.01 12.04 24.82
N GLU A 213 -16.69 12.19 24.67
CA GLU A 213 -16.10 12.71 23.43
C GLU A 213 -16.13 11.62 22.37
N GLN A 214 -17.24 11.53 21.62
CA GLN A 214 -17.41 10.50 20.61
C GLN A 214 -16.91 10.98 19.26
N ARG A 215 -15.88 10.30 18.74
CA ARG A 215 -15.32 10.49 17.40
C ARG A 215 -15.71 9.29 16.54
N THR A 216 -16.48 9.54 15.48
CA THR A 216 -16.96 8.51 14.57
C THR A 216 -16.38 8.69 13.17
N CYS A 217 -16.10 7.56 12.53
CA CYS A 217 -15.52 7.44 11.22
C CYS A 217 -16.41 6.54 10.38
N GLU A 218 -16.77 7.01 9.20
CA GLU A 218 -17.49 6.23 8.21
C GLU A 218 -16.60 6.04 6.98
N LEU A 219 -16.36 4.80 6.59
CA LEU A 219 -15.64 4.46 5.37
C LEU A 219 -16.66 4.35 4.23
N ASN A 220 -16.32 4.88 3.06
CA ASN A 220 -17.24 5.02 1.93
C ASN A 220 -16.60 4.51 0.63
N GLU A 221 -17.38 3.87 -0.26
CA GLU A 221 -16.89 3.29 -1.52
C GLU A 221 -17.00 4.21 -2.75
N GLN A 222 -17.48 5.44 -2.57
CA GLN A 222 -17.70 6.43 -3.63
C GLN A 222 -17.05 7.78 -3.31
N VAL A 223 -16.65 8.49 -4.38
CA VAL A 223 -16.08 9.85 -4.28
C VAL A 223 -17.08 10.91 -4.78
N ASN A 224 -18.00 10.52 -5.67
CA ASN A 224 -18.91 11.42 -6.38
C ASN A 224 -20.31 11.37 -5.76
N GLY A 225 -20.49 12.02 -4.61
CA GLY A 225 -21.78 12.09 -3.91
C GLY A 225 -21.95 13.32 -3.00
N ALA A 226 -21.10 14.34 -3.13
CA ALA A 226 -21.24 15.57 -2.34
C ALA A 226 -22.37 16.45 -2.88
N LEU A 227 -23.63 16.12 -2.57
CA LEU A 227 -24.77 16.98 -2.87
C LEU A 227 -25.69 17.07 -1.65
N SER A 228 -25.49 18.13 -0.87
CA SER A 228 -26.59 19.06 -0.64
C SER A 228 -26.06 20.49 -0.86
N GLU A 229 -26.74 21.18 -1.77
CA GLU A 229 -26.72 22.64 -1.83
C GLU A 229 -27.28 23.16 -0.52
N ILE A 230 -26.45 23.86 0.27
CA ILE A 230 -26.94 24.87 1.19
C ILE A 230 -26.40 26.20 0.69
N LEU A 231 -27.35 27.07 0.37
CA LEU A 231 -27.24 28.40 -0.18
C LEU A 231 -26.26 29.28 0.60
N HIS A 232 -25.45 30.04 -0.16
CA HIS A 232 -24.73 31.27 0.21
C HIS A 232 -23.88 31.28 1.51
N GLY A 233 -22.56 31.19 1.33
CA GLY A 233 -21.59 31.64 2.32
C GLY A 233 -20.16 31.41 1.83
N LYS A 234 -19.48 32.51 1.49
CA LYS A 234 -18.10 32.64 0.98
C LYS A 234 -17.17 31.42 1.19
N GLU A 235 -16.59 31.00 0.07
CA GLU A 235 -15.47 30.06 -0.02
C GLU A 235 -14.28 30.51 0.85
N GLU A 236 -13.85 29.65 1.77
CA GLU A 236 -12.46 29.61 2.26
C GLU A 236 -11.93 28.18 2.12
N SER A 237 -11.70 27.78 0.87
CA SER A 237 -11.03 26.52 0.56
C SER A 237 -9.54 26.63 0.87
N CYS A 238 -9.07 25.89 1.87
CA CYS A 238 -7.63 25.69 2.14
C CYS A 238 -7.00 24.97 0.94
N HIS A 239 -6.25 25.70 0.11
CA HIS A 239 -5.40 25.14 -0.93
C HIS A 239 -3.95 25.17 -0.43
N PHE A 240 -3.34 23.98 -0.29
CA PHE A 240 -1.90 23.87 -0.13
C PHE A 240 -1.26 23.82 -1.52
N VAL A 241 -0.52 24.87 -1.88
CA VAL A 241 0.38 24.86 -3.03
C VAL A 241 1.70 24.25 -2.54
N VAL A 242 2.14 23.17 -3.18
CA VAL A 242 3.50 22.63 -3.00
C VAL A 242 4.46 23.65 -3.63
N VAL A 243 5.42 24.15 -2.85
CA VAL A 243 6.56 24.93 -3.36
C VAL A 243 7.58 23.97 -3.96
#